data_AF-A0AAV7ZEH5-F1
#
_entry.id   AF-A0AAV7ZEH5-F1
#
_cell.length_a   1.000
_cell.length_b   1.000
_cell.length_c   1.000
_cell.angle_alpha   90.00
_cell.angle_beta   90.00
_cell.angle_gamma   90.00
#
_symmetry.space_group_name_H-M   'P 1'
#
loop_
_entity.id
_entity.type
_entity.pdbx_description
1 polymer ?
#
loop_
_entity_poly.entity_id
_entity_poly.type
_entity_poly.pdbx_seq_one_letter_code
_entity_poly.pdbx_strand_id
1 'polypeptide(L)'
;MLPKSFSVPIHKKYLQQINNPNFCDVLFLVGVPEETIYAHQFFVSLSSKLFREIFYPLGSDKAPTIVELQIRGVDPISFFQIIKFCYTGVITLSHNNIYDILQLACQLQMPKLIQVCSNYRVDNKIYGDPPIPFLFSGSATTTGNGQRSQRNKAEQAPLPIHYSCPELKYSIKEKPNPQPKTIKRTQTKTETNNRTNETNKPLQKGQVAKQENPENPEIPKEQITNKSPDSGSINEKNTHHQLLTRSIVRRKFPTKKPKKINVAMITADEDFQYVHNVCKSLLTSKCIEKIKIFKSYKRSYSFKKLQSYDAIFLYSSDQTFYKPEKLGDQLAQFVEDGGGLVVCAINCLDSDDEKQIYGRILSPKYLPFGKHSSITQQPSQLGTIVDTQHPIMKDVKKFNGGKNSFRIKTKEVNRDSFIIAKWDDDNILIAEKSFTKNPEFGRVIILNLWPPNNKIDGSCWDSTLDGQKILANSVEYAAGCI
;
A
#
# COMPACT_ATOMS: atom_id res chain seq x y z
N MET A 1 26.48 36.33 0.05
CA MET A 1 26.02 34.93 -0.09
C MET A 1 24.89 34.69 0.90
N LEU A 2 23.73 34.22 0.45
CA LEU A 2 22.70 33.76 1.37
C LEU A 2 23.18 32.46 2.07
N PRO A 3 22.90 32.28 3.37
CA PRO A 3 23.29 31.06 4.07
C PRO A 3 22.60 29.83 3.45
N LYS A 4 23.38 28.78 3.22
CA LYS A 4 22.85 27.49 2.74
C LYS A 4 22.10 26.82 3.89
N SER A 5 20.78 26.64 3.75
CA SER A 5 19.99 25.81 4.65
C SER A 5 19.91 24.37 4.11
N PHE A 6 20.03 23.40 5.02
CA PHE A 6 19.91 21.98 4.71
C PHE A 6 18.64 21.46 5.37
N SER A 7 17.64 21.06 4.58
CA SER A 7 16.40 20.47 5.09
C SER A 7 16.54 18.95 5.14
N VAL A 8 16.44 18.38 6.34
CA VAL A 8 16.18 16.95 6.50
C VAL A 8 14.67 16.76 6.46
N PRO A 9 14.12 15.86 5.63
CA PRO A 9 12.69 15.65 5.59
C PRO A 9 12.18 15.16 6.95
N ILE A 10 11.56 16.06 7.72
CA ILE A 10 11.22 15.83 9.12
C ILE A 10 10.20 14.68 9.29
N HIS A 11 9.37 14.47 8.27
CA HIS A 11 8.36 13.40 8.22
C HIS A 11 8.97 12.00 8.41
N LYS A 12 10.21 11.74 7.95
CA LYS A 12 10.85 10.43 8.13
C LYS A 12 11.20 10.16 9.60
N LYS A 13 11.59 11.18 10.35
CA LYS A 13 11.87 11.06 11.79
C LYS A 13 10.59 10.80 12.57
N TYR A 14 9.49 11.42 12.17
CA TYR A 14 8.18 11.23 12.81
C TYR A 14 7.57 9.87 12.50
N LEU A 15 7.71 9.33 11.29
CA LEU A 15 7.26 7.98 10.94
C LEU A 15 7.89 6.90 11.82
N GLN A 16 9.18 7.04 12.19
CA GLN A 16 9.88 6.11 13.10
C GLN A 16 9.31 6.10 14.53
N GLN A 17 8.52 7.10 14.92
CA GLN A 17 7.90 7.18 16.24
C GLN A 17 6.45 6.64 16.24
N ILE A 18 5.88 6.36 15.07
CA ILE A 18 4.55 5.77 14.96
C ILE A 18 4.63 4.28 15.30
N ASN A 19 3.66 3.79 16.07
CA ASN A 19 3.60 2.41 16.54
C ASN A 19 4.86 1.94 17.30
N ASN A 20 5.61 2.89 17.85
CA ASN A 20 6.75 2.62 18.73
C ASN A 20 6.25 2.69 20.18
N PRO A 21 6.39 1.61 20.97
CA PRO A 21 5.99 1.61 22.38
C PRO A 21 6.88 2.51 23.25
N ASN A 22 8.04 2.93 22.76
CA ASN A 22 8.88 3.89 23.46
C ASN A 22 8.35 5.30 23.29
N PHE A 23 8.28 6.06 24.39
CA PHE A 23 7.81 7.45 24.45
C PHE A 23 6.33 7.67 24.08
N CYS A 24 5.58 6.61 23.78
CA CYS A 24 4.14 6.73 23.59
C CYS A 24 3.44 7.09 24.90
N ASP A 25 2.46 7.98 24.81
CA ASP A 25 1.58 8.40 25.92
C ASP A 25 0.11 8.07 25.63
N VAL A 26 -0.19 7.43 24.49
CA VAL A 26 -1.50 6.87 24.15
C VAL A 26 -1.37 5.54 23.40
N LEU A 27 -2.29 4.62 23.72
CA LEU A 27 -2.47 3.34 23.08
C LEU A 27 -3.89 3.22 22.53
N PHE A 28 -4.03 2.86 21.26
CA PHE A 28 -5.32 2.55 20.66
C PHE A 28 -5.48 1.04 20.49
N LEU A 29 -6.65 0.50 20.86
CA LEU A 29 -7.07 -0.86 20.58
C LEU A 29 -8.21 -0.78 19.56
N VAL A 30 -7.94 -1.10 18.29
CA VAL A 30 -8.82 -0.77 17.17
C VAL A 30 -9.40 -2.02 16.53
N GLY A 31 -10.70 -2.00 16.23
CA GLY A 31 -11.35 -3.02 15.42
C GLY A 31 -11.62 -4.35 16.13
N VAL A 32 -11.97 -5.37 15.33
CA VAL A 32 -12.19 -6.76 15.76
C VAL A 32 -11.56 -7.68 14.70
N PRO A 33 -10.46 -8.41 15.00
CA PRO A 33 -9.74 -8.45 16.29
C PRO A 33 -9.12 -7.10 16.66
N GLU A 34 -8.91 -6.86 17.96
CA GLU A 34 -8.31 -5.61 18.46
C GLU A 34 -6.84 -5.51 18.03
N GLU A 35 -6.52 -4.56 17.16
CA GLU A 35 -5.14 -4.20 16.81
C GLU A 35 -4.61 -3.09 17.72
N THR A 36 -3.38 -3.27 18.19
CA THR A 36 -2.72 -2.33 19.11
C THR A 36 -1.88 -1.32 18.33
N ILE A 37 -2.17 -0.03 18.52
CA ILE A 37 -1.44 1.08 17.88
C ILE A 37 -0.89 2.03 18.95
N TYR A 38 0.43 2.11 19.07
CA TYR A 38 1.12 3.07 19.94
C TYR A 38 1.25 4.43 19.23
N ALA A 39 0.90 5.51 19.93
CA ALA A 39 0.98 6.86 19.38
C ALA A 39 1.27 7.90 20.48
N HIS A 40 1.28 9.17 20.07
CA HIS A 40 1.57 10.30 20.93
C HIS A 40 0.42 11.30 20.90
N GLN A 41 -0.15 11.62 22.06
CA GLN A 41 -1.30 12.49 22.28
C GLN A 41 -1.13 13.84 21.59
N PHE A 42 0.08 14.39 21.59
CA PHE A 42 0.40 15.65 20.91
C PHE A 42 0.05 15.64 19.42
N PHE A 43 0.55 14.67 18.64
CA PHE A 43 0.36 14.64 17.20
C PHE A 43 -1.11 14.41 16.81
N VAL A 44 -1.79 13.53 17.54
CA VAL A 44 -3.21 13.23 17.27
C VAL A 44 -4.12 14.39 17.68
N SER A 45 -3.82 15.09 18.78
CA SER A 45 -4.59 16.27 19.25
C SER A 45 -4.43 17.49 18.35
N LEU A 46 -3.28 17.65 17.69
CA LEU A 46 -3.08 18.72 16.71
C LEU A 46 -4.01 18.57 15.51
N SER A 47 -4.30 17.33 15.13
CA SER A 47 -5.00 17.00 13.88
C SER A 47 -6.49 16.69 14.08
N SER A 48 -6.88 16.23 15.28
CA SER A 48 -8.25 15.86 15.63
C SER A 48 -8.76 16.69 16.81
N LYS A 49 -9.92 17.33 16.62
CA LYS A 49 -10.60 18.05 17.69
C LYS A 49 -11.11 17.08 18.77
N LEU A 50 -11.68 15.94 18.37
CA LEU A 50 -12.14 14.91 19.32
C LEU A 50 -11.01 14.43 20.24
N PHE A 51 -9.86 14.06 19.68
CA PHE A 51 -8.73 13.62 20.51
C PHE A 51 -8.22 14.72 21.44
N ARG A 52 -8.23 15.98 21.00
CA ARG A 52 -7.87 17.09 21.86
C ARG A 52 -8.82 17.21 23.06
N GLU A 53 -10.12 17.06 22.85
CA GLU A 53 -11.12 17.09 23.92
C GLU A 53 -11.00 15.89 24.86
N ILE A 54 -10.62 14.71 24.35
CA ILE A 54 -10.36 13.51 25.15
C ILE A 54 -9.13 13.68 26.04
N PHE A 55 -8.02 14.19 25.50
CA PHE A 55 -6.74 14.27 26.21
C PHE A 55 -6.57 15.56 27.03
N TYR A 56 -7.24 16.63 26.63
CA TYR A 56 -7.17 17.95 27.27
C TYR A 56 -8.59 18.50 27.50
N PRO A 57 -9.42 17.84 28.33
CA PRO A 57 -10.75 18.33 28.64
C PRO A 57 -10.68 19.70 29.31
N LEU A 58 -11.71 20.52 29.09
CA LEU A 58 -11.82 21.87 29.66
C LEU A 58 -11.63 21.84 31.19
N GLY A 59 -10.65 22.62 31.68
CA GLY A 59 -10.33 22.70 33.11
C GLY A 59 -9.23 21.76 33.60
N SER A 60 -8.63 20.94 32.72
CA SER A 60 -7.43 20.16 33.04
C SER A 60 -6.17 20.83 32.49
N ASP A 61 -5.21 21.16 33.37
CA ASP A 61 -3.91 21.70 32.98
C ASP A 61 -2.90 20.60 32.56
N LYS A 62 -3.28 19.32 32.66
CA LYS A 62 -2.38 18.19 32.39
C LYS A 62 -3.07 17.08 31.59
N ALA A 63 -2.30 16.56 30.63
CA ALA A 63 -2.66 15.35 29.92
C ALA A 63 -2.59 14.12 30.85
N PRO A 64 -3.50 13.14 30.72
CA PRO A 64 -3.37 11.84 31.38
C PRO A 64 -2.10 11.11 30.97
N THR A 65 -1.46 10.40 31.91
CA THR A 65 -0.09 9.86 31.78
C THR A 65 0.03 8.77 30.71
N ILE A 66 -0.89 7.80 30.68
CA ILE A 66 -1.03 6.82 29.60
C ILE A 66 -2.52 6.52 29.44
N VAL A 67 -3.06 6.78 28.24
CA VAL A 67 -4.46 6.50 27.91
C VAL A 67 -4.56 5.29 27.00
N GLU A 68 -5.31 4.27 27.42
CA GLU A 68 -5.75 3.20 26.52
C GLU A 68 -7.16 3.52 26.00
N LEU A 69 -7.28 3.68 24.68
CA LEU A 69 -8.53 3.95 23.99
C LEU A 69 -8.95 2.74 23.16
N GLN A 70 -10.07 2.12 23.52
CA GLN A 70 -10.68 1.10 22.65
C GLN A 70 -11.53 1.79 21.60
N ILE A 71 -11.27 1.56 20.32
CA ILE A 71 -12.01 2.15 19.19
C ILE A 71 -12.69 1.01 18.43
N ARG A 72 -14.03 1.00 18.47
CA ARG A 72 -14.83 -0.13 17.98
C ARG A 72 -15.53 0.18 16.66
N GLY A 73 -15.75 -0.86 15.85
CA GLY A 73 -16.48 -0.74 14.58
C GLY A 73 -15.72 0.03 13.50
N VAL A 74 -14.39 0.01 13.60
CA VAL A 74 -13.47 0.73 12.72
C VAL A 74 -12.48 -0.26 12.13
N ASP A 75 -12.19 -0.12 10.83
CA ASP A 75 -11.08 -0.82 10.17
C ASP A 75 -9.72 -0.34 10.71
N PRO A 76 -8.90 -1.21 11.33
CA PRO A 76 -7.61 -0.83 11.89
C PRO A 76 -6.66 -0.19 10.89
N ILE A 77 -6.70 -0.64 9.63
CA ILE A 77 -5.83 -0.16 8.56
C ILE A 77 -6.14 1.32 8.26
N SER A 78 -7.41 1.64 8.07
CA SER A 78 -7.88 3.02 7.82
C SER A 78 -7.60 3.94 9.00
N PHE A 79 -7.79 3.45 10.23
CA PHE A 79 -7.43 4.20 11.42
C PHE A 79 -5.92 4.46 11.51
N PHE A 80 -5.09 3.45 11.24
CA PHE A 80 -3.63 3.60 11.24
C PHE A 80 -3.14 4.60 10.19
N GLN A 81 -3.78 4.66 9.01
CA GLN A 81 -3.50 5.71 8.03
C GLN A 81 -3.78 7.12 8.55
N ILE A 82 -4.85 7.30 9.33
CA ILE A 82 -5.16 8.58 9.97
C ILE A 82 -4.11 8.93 11.02
N ILE A 83 -3.63 7.95 11.80
CA ILE A 83 -2.51 8.18 12.72
C ILE A 83 -1.26 8.60 11.94
N LYS A 84 -0.92 7.96 10.81
CA LYS A 84 0.18 8.42 9.94
C LYS A 84 -0.02 9.85 9.43
N PHE A 85 -1.23 10.21 9.06
CA PHE A 85 -1.58 11.57 8.66
C PHE A 85 -1.33 12.57 9.79
N CYS A 86 -1.65 12.25 11.05
CA CYS A 86 -1.40 13.13 12.20
C CYS A 86 0.08 13.49 12.39
N TYR A 87 0.99 12.59 12.01
CA TYR A 87 2.45 12.79 12.15
C TYR A 87 3.09 13.46 10.93
N THR A 88 2.54 13.23 9.75
CA THR A 88 3.22 13.54 8.49
C THR A 88 2.48 14.54 7.61
N GLY A 89 1.19 14.73 7.84
CA GLY A 89 0.29 15.44 6.94
C GLY A 89 0.02 14.71 5.62
N VAL A 90 0.49 13.47 5.46
CA VAL A 90 0.34 12.67 4.23
C VAL A 90 -0.69 11.56 4.46
N ILE A 91 -1.63 11.41 3.53
CA ILE A 91 -2.60 10.32 3.51
C ILE A 91 -2.68 9.69 2.12
N THR A 92 -2.99 8.39 2.04
CA THR A 92 -3.11 7.65 0.77
C THR A 92 -4.56 7.28 0.52
N LEU A 93 -5.20 7.94 -0.44
CA LEU A 93 -6.60 7.70 -0.79
C LEU A 93 -6.73 6.79 -2.01
N SER A 94 -7.76 5.93 -2.01
CA SER A 94 -8.11 4.98 -3.05
C SER A 94 -9.63 4.76 -3.05
N HIS A 95 -10.19 4.17 -4.12
CA HIS A 95 -11.62 3.82 -4.16
C HIS A 95 -12.07 2.91 -3.01
N ASN A 96 -11.18 2.07 -2.49
CA ASN A 96 -11.51 1.07 -1.47
C ASN A 96 -11.50 1.64 -0.05
N ASN A 97 -10.67 2.64 0.24
CA ASN A 97 -10.50 3.17 1.61
C ASN A 97 -11.08 4.59 1.79
N ILE A 98 -11.49 5.27 0.71
CA ILE A 98 -11.92 6.67 0.77
C ILE A 98 -13.14 6.86 1.67
N TYR A 99 -14.08 5.92 1.66
CA TYR A 99 -15.29 6.02 2.48
C TYR A 99 -15.00 5.78 3.96
N ASP A 100 -14.17 4.79 4.28
CA ASP A 100 -13.75 4.51 5.66
C ASP A 100 -12.94 5.67 6.24
N ILE A 101 -11.98 6.20 5.47
CA ILE A 101 -11.16 7.35 5.89
C ILE A 101 -12.02 8.61 6.03
N LEU A 102 -12.93 8.87 5.08
CA LEU A 102 -13.82 10.03 5.16
C LEU A 102 -14.73 9.93 6.39
N GLN A 103 -15.32 8.75 6.63
CA GLN A 103 -16.13 8.50 7.81
C GLN A 103 -15.33 8.73 9.10
N LEU A 104 -14.16 8.12 9.23
CA LEU A 104 -13.30 8.31 10.40
C LEU A 104 -12.85 9.76 10.55
N ALA A 105 -12.53 10.47 9.48
CA ALA A 105 -12.15 11.88 9.52
C ALA A 105 -13.29 12.76 10.07
N CYS A 106 -14.53 12.44 9.70
CA CYS A 106 -15.71 13.09 10.25
C CYS A 106 -15.90 12.75 11.74
N GLN A 107 -15.82 11.47 12.11
CA GLN A 107 -15.97 11.01 13.50
C GLN A 107 -14.89 11.59 14.44
N LEU A 108 -13.66 11.66 13.96
CA LEU A 108 -12.51 12.23 14.66
C LEU A 108 -12.47 13.77 14.57
N GLN A 109 -13.44 14.40 13.92
CA GLN A 109 -13.54 15.85 13.75
C GLN A 109 -12.25 16.47 13.17
N MET A 110 -11.82 15.97 11.99
CA MET A 110 -10.60 16.35 11.29
C MET A 110 -10.90 17.16 10.00
N PRO A 111 -11.20 18.47 10.08
CA PRO A 111 -11.75 19.24 8.95
C PRO A 111 -10.86 19.25 7.71
N LYS A 112 -9.54 19.36 7.89
CA LYS A 112 -8.58 19.33 6.77
C LYS A 112 -8.63 17.99 6.04
N LEU A 113 -8.76 16.89 6.77
CA LEU A 113 -8.78 15.56 6.17
C LEU A 113 -10.10 15.27 5.47
N ILE A 114 -11.22 15.74 6.03
CA ILE A 114 -12.55 15.71 5.38
C ILE A 114 -12.50 16.43 4.03
N GLN A 115 -11.87 17.61 3.98
CA GLN A 115 -11.72 18.38 2.75
C GLN A 115 -10.87 17.63 1.71
N VAL A 116 -9.72 17.08 2.11
CA VAL A 116 -8.85 16.29 1.23
C VAL A 116 -9.59 15.08 0.65
N CYS A 117 -10.36 14.36 1.48
CA CYS A 117 -11.16 13.21 1.03
C CYS A 117 -12.29 13.63 0.08
N SER A 118 -12.95 14.76 0.37
CA SER A 118 -14.02 15.29 -0.48
C SER A 118 -13.50 15.69 -1.86
N ASN A 119 -12.36 16.39 -1.93
CA ASN A 119 -11.73 16.77 -3.19
C ASN A 119 -11.33 15.54 -4.01
N TYR A 120 -10.70 14.55 -3.37
CA TYR A 120 -10.31 13.31 -4.03
C TYR A 120 -11.51 12.58 -4.67
N ARG A 121 -12.67 12.54 -4.01
CA ARG A 121 -13.89 11.94 -4.56
C ARG A 121 -14.37 12.68 -5.82
N VAL A 122 -14.40 14.01 -5.78
CA VAL A 122 -14.82 14.84 -6.92
C VAL A 122 -13.86 14.66 -8.09
N ASP A 123 -12.56 14.76 -7.85
CA ASP A 123 -11.51 14.67 -8.88
C ASP A 123 -11.52 13.30 -9.59
N ASN A 124 -11.82 12.23 -8.84
CA ASN A 124 -11.84 10.86 -9.35
C ASN A 124 -13.24 10.37 -9.76
N LYS A 125 -14.24 11.28 -9.83
CA LYS A 125 -15.62 10.94 -10.23
C LYS A 125 -16.23 9.80 -9.40
N ILE A 126 -15.91 9.76 -8.11
CA ILE A 126 -16.40 8.75 -7.17
C ILE A 126 -17.77 9.21 -6.66
N TYR A 127 -18.79 8.84 -7.43
CA TYR A 127 -20.19 9.12 -7.12
C TYR A 127 -20.82 7.94 -6.39
N GLY A 128 -21.40 8.22 -5.24
CA GLY A 128 -22.00 7.23 -4.35
C GLY A 128 -22.12 7.87 -2.97
N ASP A 129 -23.30 7.75 -2.37
CA ASP A 129 -23.50 8.15 -0.99
C ASP A 129 -22.57 7.34 -0.10
N PRO A 130 -21.95 7.94 0.93
CA PRO A 130 -21.20 7.15 1.90
C PRO A 130 -22.14 6.05 2.46
N PRO A 131 -21.63 4.82 2.67
CA PRO A 131 -22.44 3.73 3.22
C PRO A 131 -23.16 4.16 4.50
N ILE A 132 -24.35 3.60 4.71
CA ILE A 132 -25.46 4.07 5.57
C ILE A 132 -25.13 3.98 7.08
N PRO A 133 -24.51 5.02 7.67
CA PRO A 133 -25.10 5.56 8.90
C PRO A 133 -25.22 7.09 8.89
N PHE A 134 -25.29 7.70 7.70
CA PHE A 134 -25.52 9.14 7.51
C PHE A 134 -27.03 9.42 7.39
N LEU A 135 -27.77 9.36 8.50
CA LEU A 135 -29.15 9.84 8.51
C LEU A 135 -29.18 11.38 8.59
N PHE A 136 -29.86 11.95 7.61
CA PHE A 136 -30.35 13.32 7.55
C PHE A 136 -31.17 13.64 8.81
N SER A 137 -30.77 14.62 9.62
CA SER A 137 -31.69 15.37 10.49
C SER A 137 -32.08 16.67 9.78
N GLY A 138 -32.99 16.54 8.83
CA GLY A 138 -33.60 17.67 8.13
C GLY A 138 -35.12 17.58 8.19
N SER A 139 -35.70 17.65 9.38
CA SER A 139 -37.12 17.95 9.53
C SER A 139 -37.28 19.45 9.84
N ALA A 140 -37.62 20.22 8.81
CA ALA A 140 -38.41 21.44 8.98
C ALA A 140 -39.40 21.54 7.82
N THR A 141 -40.60 21.08 8.13
CA THR A 141 -41.85 21.31 7.41
C THR A 141 -42.04 22.79 7.08
N THR A 142 -42.47 23.10 5.85
CA THR A 142 -43.53 24.09 5.65
C THR A 142 -44.22 23.90 4.31
N THR A 143 -45.47 23.45 4.39
CA THR A 143 -46.53 23.69 3.43
C THR A 143 -46.82 25.19 3.33
N GLY A 144 -47.02 25.71 2.11
CA GLY A 144 -47.94 26.83 1.87
C GLY A 144 -47.38 28.10 1.25
N ASN A 145 -47.77 28.31 -0.01
CA ASN A 145 -48.06 29.57 -0.72
C ASN A 145 -46.94 30.53 -1.16
N GLY A 146 -46.74 30.53 -2.49
CA GLY A 146 -46.91 31.69 -3.36
C GLY A 146 -45.95 32.87 -3.21
N GLN A 147 -45.01 33.03 -4.13
CA GLN A 147 -45.01 34.11 -5.12
C GLN A 147 -43.80 34.04 -6.05
N ARG A 148 -44.07 34.47 -7.27
CA ARG A 148 -43.22 34.54 -8.47
C ARG A 148 -42.15 35.63 -8.29
N SER A 149 -40.87 35.32 -8.47
CA SER A 149 -39.90 36.31 -9.01
C SER A 149 -38.65 35.65 -9.57
N GLN A 150 -38.31 36.06 -10.79
CA GLN A 150 -37.09 35.73 -11.52
C GLN A 150 -35.87 36.30 -10.79
N ARG A 151 -34.77 35.54 -10.70
CA ARG A 151 -33.39 36.08 -10.65
C ARG A 151 -32.34 34.98 -10.86
N ASN A 152 -31.64 35.11 -11.98
CA ASN A 152 -30.24 34.79 -12.28
C ASN A 152 -29.53 33.76 -11.38
N LYS A 153 -29.30 32.55 -11.92
CA LYS A 153 -28.29 31.63 -11.38
C LYS A 153 -26.93 31.97 -11.98
N ALA A 154 -26.15 32.72 -11.21
CA ALA A 154 -24.70 32.62 -11.26
C ALA A 154 -24.30 31.24 -10.71
N GLU A 155 -23.30 30.65 -11.34
CA GLU A 155 -22.69 29.36 -11.01
C GLU A 155 -22.05 29.46 -9.62
N GLN A 156 -22.77 28.97 -8.61
CA GLN A 156 -22.32 28.92 -7.21
C GLN A 156 -21.48 27.65 -7.03
N ALA A 157 -20.21 27.80 -6.63
CA ALA A 157 -19.40 26.70 -6.16
C ALA A 157 -20.16 25.93 -5.06
N PRO A 158 -20.14 24.58 -5.06
CA PRO A 158 -20.89 23.82 -4.08
C PRO A 158 -20.36 24.12 -2.67
N LEU A 159 -21.27 24.53 -1.78
CA LEU A 159 -21.00 24.72 -0.37
C LEU A 159 -20.46 23.42 0.27
N PRO A 160 -19.65 23.51 1.34
CA PRO A 160 -19.12 22.32 2.02
C PRO A 160 -20.27 21.44 2.49
N ILE A 161 -20.26 20.17 2.08
CA ILE A 161 -21.25 19.18 2.48
C ILE A 161 -21.10 18.98 4.00
N HIS A 162 -22.11 19.37 4.77
CA HIS A 162 -22.12 19.19 6.22
C HIS A 162 -22.54 17.74 6.52
N TYR A 163 -21.57 16.85 6.71
CA TYR A 163 -21.82 15.46 7.04
C TYR A 163 -22.21 15.32 8.52
N SER A 164 -23.44 14.89 8.82
CA SER A 164 -23.81 14.41 10.15
C SER A 164 -23.26 12.99 10.31
N CYS A 165 -22.24 12.81 11.14
CA CYS A 165 -21.54 11.54 11.32
C CYS A 165 -21.91 10.91 12.67
N PRO A 166 -22.15 9.59 12.74
CA PRO A 166 -22.37 8.92 14.02
C PRO A 166 -21.12 9.06 14.90
N GLU A 167 -21.32 9.24 16.20
CA GLU A 167 -20.20 9.39 17.14
C GLU A 167 -19.26 8.19 17.13
N LEU A 168 -17.95 8.45 17.28
CA LEU A 168 -16.96 7.40 17.44
C LEU A 168 -17.22 6.69 18.77
N LYS A 169 -17.43 5.37 18.74
CA LYS A 169 -17.57 4.58 19.97
C LYS A 169 -16.19 4.26 20.54
N TYR A 170 -15.86 4.87 21.68
CA TYR A 170 -14.62 4.58 22.40
C TYR A 170 -14.79 4.44 23.91
N SER A 171 -13.86 3.76 24.56
CA SER A 171 -13.75 3.69 26.03
C SER A 171 -12.34 3.97 26.50
N ILE A 172 -12.22 4.68 27.62
CA ILE A 172 -10.95 5.13 28.22
C ILE A 172 -10.58 4.21 29.38
N LYS A 173 -9.34 3.72 29.42
CA LYS A 173 -8.73 3.13 30.63
C LYS A 173 -7.44 3.88 30.97
N GLU A 174 -7.35 4.38 32.19
CA GLU A 174 -6.12 4.98 32.73
C GLU A 174 -5.24 3.89 33.34
N LYS A 175 -3.95 3.84 32.96
CA LYS A 175 -2.98 2.95 33.61
C LYS A 175 -2.30 3.68 34.78
N PRO A 176 -2.26 3.10 35.99
CA PRO A 176 -1.57 3.71 37.12
C PRO A 176 -0.06 3.80 36.88
N ASN A 177 0.54 4.90 37.34
CA ASN A 177 1.95 5.24 37.14
C ASN A 177 2.87 4.16 37.75
N PRO A 178 3.85 3.59 37.01
CA PRO A 178 4.90 2.80 37.64
C PRO A 178 5.79 3.73 38.47
N GLN A 179 5.78 3.57 39.80
CA GLN A 179 6.69 4.32 40.67
C GLN A 179 8.15 4.10 40.23
N PRO A 180 8.97 5.16 40.09
CA PRO A 180 10.37 5.01 39.75
C PRO A 180 11.09 4.27 40.89
N LYS A 181 11.67 3.10 40.58
CA LYS A 181 12.55 2.37 41.51
C LYS A 181 13.75 3.25 41.85
N THR A 182 13.87 3.61 43.13
CA THR A 182 14.98 4.39 43.68
C THR A 182 16.30 3.66 43.48
N ILE A 183 17.11 4.12 42.53
CA ILE A 183 18.52 3.72 42.43
C ILE A 183 19.25 4.48 43.55
N LYS A 184 19.62 3.79 44.63
CA LYS A 184 20.55 4.33 45.64
C LYS A 184 21.91 4.51 44.97
N ARG A 185 22.26 5.75 44.62
CA ARG A 185 23.60 6.09 44.12
C ARG A 185 24.47 6.46 45.32
N THR A 186 25.45 5.61 45.58
CA THR A 186 26.50 5.77 46.59
C THR A 186 27.25 7.09 46.40
N GLN A 187 27.46 7.81 47.50
CA GLN A 187 28.16 9.08 47.54
C GLN A 187 29.61 8.92 47.05
N THR A 188 30.04 9.79 46.14
CA THR A 188 31.45 10.18 46.01
C THR A 188 31.49 11.69 45.79
N LYS A 189 32.21 12.36 46.68
CA LYS A 189 32.43 13.80 46.77
C LYS A 189 33.31 14.28 45.61
N THR A 190 32.98 15.45 45.03
CA THR A 190 33.82 16.65 44.82
C THR A 190 33.01 17.65 43.99
N GLU A 191 32.61 18.79 44.58
CA GLU A 191 33.25 20.12 44.51
C GLU A 191 32.47 21.09 43.62
N THR A 192 31.66 21.90 44.32
CA THR A 192 31.39 23.34 44.13
C THR A 192 31.83 24.02 42.83
N ASN A 193 30.87 24.68 42.16
CA ASN A 193 30.88 26.15 42.00
C ASN A 193 29.55 26.70 41.46
N ASN A 194 28.89 27.54 42.27
CA ASN A 194 28.39 28.91 42.00
C ASN A 194 28.00 29.27 40.54
N ARG A 195 26.94 30.02 40.21
CA ARG A 195 26.12 31.01 40.93
C ARG A 195 25.00 31.51 39.97
N THR A 196 23.85 31.90 40.55
CA THR A 196 22.90 33.00 40.18
C THR A 196 22.08 32.99 38.88
N ASN A 197 20.74 32.92 39.03
CA ASN A 197 19.73 34.00 38.92
C ASN A 197 20.05 35.14 37.91
N GLU A 198 19.14 35.75 37.11
CA GLU A 198 17.69 35.98 37.23
C GLU A 198 17.19 36.77 35.97
N THR A 199 15.87 36.71 35.70
CA THR A 199 14.97 37.79 35.22
C THR A 199 14.96 38.34 33.77
N ASN A 200 13.78 38.13 33.14
CA ASN A 200 12.79 39.09 32.63
C ASN A 200 13.01 40.00 31.39
N LYS A 201 12.06 39.79 30.44
CA LYS A 201 11.12 40.74 29.79
C LYS A 201 11.50 41.45 28.45
N PRO A 202 10.46 41.89 27.68
CA PRO A 202 10.34 41.68 26.23
C PRO A 202 10.30 42.99 25.42
N LEU A 203 10.18 42.91 24.08
CA LEU A 203 9.88 44.07 23.23
C LEU A 203 9.01 43.73 22.00
N GLN A 204 8.29 44.77 21.57
CA GLN A 204 7.05 44.82 20.78
C GLN A 204 7.22 45.01 19.26
N LYS A 205 6.11 44.71 18.57
CA LYS A 205 5.51 45.22 17.31
C LYS A 205 6.12 46.43 16.54
N GLY A 206 6.04 46.31 15.20
CA GLY A 206 5.66 47.32 14.17
C GLY A 206 5.31 46.56 12.86
N GLN A 207 4.19 46.68 12.13
CA GLN A 207 3.51 47.79 11.40
C GLN A 207 4.44 48.49 10.39
N VAL A 208 4.15 48.82 9.10
CA VAL A 208 3.00 48.92 8.14
C VAL A 208 3.60 49.08 6.71
N ALA A 209 3.02 48.60 5.58
CA ALA A 209 2.37 49.32 4.45
C ALA A 209 2.48 48.41 3.18
N LYS A 210 1.47 48.02 2.38
CA LYS A 210 0.50 48.67 1.45
C LYS A 210 1.05 49.18 0.09
N GLN A 211 0.21 48.91 -0.94
CA GLN A 211 0.17 49.39 -2.35
C GLN A 211 1.01 48.61 -3.37
N GLU A 212 0.63 48.39 -4.63
CA GLU A 212 -0.61 48.46 -5.44
C GLU A 212 -0.28 47.79 -6.81
N ASN A 213 -1.30 47.30 -7.52
CA ASN A 213 -1.22 46.76 -8.89
C ASN A 213 -1.45 47.91 -9.90
N PRO A 214 -1.08 47.81 -11.19
CA PRO A 214 -2.14 47.53 -12.18
C PRO A 214 -1.74 46.79 -13.48
N GLU A 215 -2.80 46.24 -14.09
CA GLU A 215 -3.17 46.21 -15.53
C GLU A 215 -2.56 45.23 -16.57
N ASN A 216 -3.50 44.82 -17.43
CA ASN A 216 -3.53 43.81 -18.48
C ASN A 216 -3.41 44.48 -19.88
N PRO A 217 -3.17 43.74 -20.97
CA PRO A 217 -4.14 43.80 -22.07
C PRO A 217 -4.38 42.49 -22.85
N GLU A 218 -5.44 42.54 -23.66
CA GLU A 218 -6.24 41.49 -24.31
C GLU A 218 -5.69 40.81 -25.60
N ILE A 219 -6.07 39.52 -25.75
CA ILE A 219 -6.54 38.64 -26.87
C ILE A 219 -6.38 39.05 -28.37
N PRO A 220 -6.32 38.08 -29.32
CA PRO A 220 -7.54 37.64 -30.03
C PRO A 220 -7.70 36.12 -30.35
N LYS A 221 -8.90 35.74 -30.82
CA LYS A 221 -9.53 34.40 -30.98
C LYS A 221 -9.45 33.84 -32.42
N GLU A 222 -9.52 32.50 -32.57
CA GLU A 222 -10.03 31.76 -33.76
C GLU A 222 -10.74 30.47 -33.24
N GLN A 223 -12.08 30.34 -33.24
CA GLN A 223 -12.99 29.72 -34.23
C GLN A 223 -12.52 28.42 -34.93
N ILE A 224 -13.28 27.31 -34.75
CA ILE A 224 -14.04 26.55 -35.79
C ILE A 224 -14.36 25.08 -35.38
N THR A 225 -15.67 24.85 -35.17
CA THR A 225 -16.55 23.70 -35.47
C THR A 225 -16.44 22.31 -34.83
N ASN A 226 -17.61 21.91 -34.30
CA ASN A 226 -18.10 20.58 -33.93
C ASN A 226 -18.21 19.59 -35.11
N LYS A 227 -18.08 18.29 -34.80
CA LYS A 227 -18.93 17.20 -35.35
C LYS A 227 -18.81 15.93 -34.49
N SER A 228 -19.92 15.52 -33.86
CA SER A 228 -20.19 14.12 -33.44
C SER A 228 -20.58 13.28 -34.66
N PRO A 229 -20.48 11.94 -34.59
CA PRO A 229 -21.66 11.09 -34.27
C PRO A 229 -21.23 9.84 -33.46
N ASP A 230 -22.04 8.90 -32.97
CA ASP A 230 -23.48 8.66 -32.93
C ASP A 230 -23.76 7.68 -31.78
N SER A 231 -24.99 7.68 -31.32
CA SER A 231 -25.56 6.80 -30.30
C SER A 231 -25.82 5.37 -30.79
N GLY A 232 -25.68 4.39 -29.90
CA GLY A 232 -26.15 3.01 -30.12
C GLY A 232 -26.43 2.30 -28.80
N SER A 233 -27.69 2.39 -28.35
CA SER A 233 -28.28 1.70 -27.19
C SER A 233 -28.54 0.23 -27.52
N ILE A 234 -28.17 -0.72 -26.64
CA ILE A 234 -28.85 -2.02 -26.50
C ILE A 234 -28.91 -2.46 -25.02
N ASN A 235 -30.15 -2.43 -24.53
CA ASN A 235 -30.83 -3.11 -23.42
C ASN A 235 -30.08 -4.06 -22.46
N GLU A 236 -30.32 -3.78 -21.18
CA GLU A 236 -30.34 -4.72 -20.06
C GLU A 236 -31.47 -5.76 -20.21
N LYS A 237 -31.14 -7.03 -19.95
CA LYS A 237 -31.92 -8.06 -19.21
C LYS A 237 -31.40 -9.45 -19.61
N ASN A 238 -30.68 -10.12 -18.71
CA ASN A 238 -31.01 -11.47 -18.23
C ASN A 238 -29.89 -12.03 -17.35
N THR A 239 -30.30 -12.32 -16.12
CA THR A 239 -29.60 -13.01 -15.06
C THR A 239 -29.56 -14.52 -15.32
N HIS A 240 -28.56 -15.16 -14.71
CA HIS A 240 -28.40 -16.60 -14.43
C HIS A 240 -27.66 -17.52 -15.43
N HIS A 241 -26.55 -18.04 -14.89
CA HIS A 241 -25.90 -19.32 -15.15
C HIS A 241 -25.61 -19.71 -16.59
N GLN A 242 -24.37 -19.45 -17.02
CA GLN A 242 -23.68 -20.35 -17.93
C GLN A 242 -22.21 -20.49 -17.54
N LEU A 243 -21.87 -21.73 -17.17
CA LEU A 243 -20.51 -22.25 -17.14
C LEU A 243 -19.79 -21.87 -18.44
N LEU A 244 -18.72 -21.08 -18.33
CA LEU A 244 -17.82 -20.83 -19.45
C LEU A 244 -16.56 -21.68 -19.29
N THR A 245 -16.68 -22.96 -19.62
CA THR A 245 -15.59 -23.67 -20.27
C THR A 245 -15.40 -23.00 -21.64
N ARG A 246 -14.45 -22.07 -21.75
CA ARG A 246 -14.05 -21.53 -23.04
C ARG A 246 -12.61 -21.89 -23.35
N SER A 247 -12.46 -22.60 -24.48
CA SER A 247 -11.22 -22.88 -25.18
C SER A 247 -10.36 -21.62 -25.28
N ILE A 248 -9.24 -21.64 -24.56
CA ILE A 248 -8.14 -20.70 -24.77
C ILE A 248 -7.65 -20.93 -26.21
N VAL A 249 -7.74 -19.90 -27.05
CA VAL A 249 -7.04 -19.89 -28.34
C VAL A 249 -5.55 -19.87 -28.04
N ARG A 250 -4.97 -21.06 -27.87
CA ARG A 250 -3.52 -21.25 -27.73
C ARG A 250 -2.89 -20.89 -29.07
N ARG A 251 -2.26 -19.70 -29.17
CA ARG A 251 -1.37 -19.39 -30.28
C ARG A 251 -0.25 -20.44 -30.30
N LYS A 252 -0.19 -21.25 -31.37
CA LYS A 252 0.96 -22.12 -31.65
C LYS A 252 2.17 -21.23 -31.90
N PHE A 253 3.14 -21.25 -30.98
CA PHE A 253 4.43 -20.61 -31.19
C PHE A 253 5.36 -21.57 -31.96
N PRO A 254 6.13 -21.07 -32.94
CA PRO A 254 6.92 -21.91 -33.84
C PRO A 254 8.09 -22.56 -33.09
N THR A 255 8.16 -23.88 -33.19
CA THR A 255 9.21 -24.74 -32.67
C THR A 255 10.53 -24.49 -33.42
N LYS A 256 11.42 -23.67 -32.84
CA LYS A 256 12.86 -23.65 -33.14
C LYS A 256 13.62 -23.93 -31.84
N LYS A 257 14.84 -24.48 -31.94
CA LYS A 257 15.76 -24.91 -30.85
C LYS A 257 15.53 -24.20 -29.50
N PRO A 258 15.66 -24.90 -28.34
CA PRO A 258 15.32 -24.31 -27.04
C PRO A 258 16.10 -23.01 -26.85
N LYS A 259 15.35 -21.89 -26.83
CA LYS A 259 15.90 -20.55 -26.66
C LYS A 259 16.59 -20.51 -25.30
N LYS A 260 17.91 -20.32 -25.31
CA LYS A 260 18.65 -20.03 -24.08
C LYS A 260 18.27 -18.63 -23.59
N ILE A 261 18.03 -18.49 -22.29
CA ILE A 261 17.60 -17.22 -21.68
C ILE A 261 18.55 -16.74 -20.61
N ASN A 262 18.70 -15.42 -20.56
CA ASN A 262 19.42 -14.71 -19.53
C ASN A 262 18.44 -14.10 -18.53
N VAL A 263 18.62 -14.40 -17.26
CA VAL A 263 17.71 -13.98 -16.19
C VAL A 263 18.40 -12.97 -15.29
N ALA A 264 17.72 -11.85 -15.02
CA ALA A 264 18.13 -10.92 -13.98
C ALA A 264 17.40 -11.28 -12.67
N MET A 265 18.16 -11.69 -11.64
CA MET A 265 17.60 -11.88 -10.31
C MET A 265 17.79 -10.60 -9.50
N ILE A 266 16.69 -9.95 -9.13
CA ILE A 266 16.69 -8.74 -8.32
C ILE A 266 16.29 -9.12 -6.90
N THR A 267 17.13 -8.75 -5.93
CA THR A 267 16.93 -9.07 -4.51
C THR A 267 17.46 -7.96 -3.63
N ALA A 268 16.82 -7.74 -2.48
CA ALA A 268 17.35 -6.87 -1.44
C ALA A 268 18.16 -7.63 -0.37
N ASP A 269 18.27 -8.96 -0.46
CA ASP A 269 18.94 -9.78 0.53
C ASP A 269 20.43 -9.42 0.65
N GLU A 270 20.91 -9.29 1.89
CA GLU A 270 22.34 -9.20 2.19
C GLU A 270 22.99 -10.60 2.28
N ASP A 271 22.23 -11.62 2.68
CA ASP A 271 22.72 -13.00 2.80
C ASP A 271 22.66 -13.73 1.45
N PHE A 272 23.83 -13.90 0.84
CA PHE A 272 23.95 -14.55 -0.47
C PHE A 272 23.76 -16.06 -0.44
N GLN A 273 23.68 -16.71 0.72
CA GLN A 273 23.44 -18.16 0.77
C GLN A 273 22.02 -18.52 0.32
N TYR A 274 21.02 -17.74 0.75
CA TYR A 274 19.63 -17.88 0.29
C TYR A 274 19.52 -17.56 -1.21
N VAL A 275 20.16 -16.48 -1.66
CA VAL A 275 20.23 -16.09 -3.09
C VAL A 275 20.84 -17.20 -3.95
N HIS A 276 21.95 -17.80 -3.51
CA HIS A 276 22.59 -18.90 -4.22
C HIS A 276 21.74 -20.17 -4.20
N ASN A 277 20.97 -20.44 -3.14
CA ASN A 277 20.04 -21.55 -3.07
C ASN A 277 18.93 -21.43 -4.14
N VAL A 278 18.35 -20.24 -4.30
CA VAL A 278 17.35 -19.95 -5.35
C VAL A 278 17.96 -20.09 -6.74
N CYS A 279 19.15 -19.51 -6.97
CA CYS A 279 19.89 -19.67 -8.23
C CYS A 279 20.08 -21.15 -8.61
N LYS A 280 20.51 -22.00 -7.68
CA LYS A 280 20.71 -23.43 -7.93
C LYS A 280 19.41 -24.12 -8.33
N SER A 281 18.29 -23.73 -7.73
CA SER A 281 16.97 -24.28 -8.06
C SER A 281 16.55 -23.87 -9.48
N LEU A 282 16.75 -22.60 -9.86
CA LEU A 282 16.46 -22.10 -11.20
C LEU A 282 17.36 -22.74 -12.28
N LEU A 283 18.66 -22.92 -12.00
CA LEU A 283 19.63 -23.52 -12.92
C LEU A 283 19.44 -25.03 -13.15
N THR A 284 18.42 -25.65 -12.55
CA THR A 284 17.96 -26.99 -12.97
C THR A 284 17.32 -26.98 -14.36
N SER A 285 16.84 -25.80 -14.80
CA SER A 285 16.39 -25.54 -16.16
C SER A 285 17.54 -25.71 -17.16
N LYS A 286 17.25 -26.37 -18.28
CA LYS A 286 18.16 -26.40 -19.44
C LYS A 286 18.04 -25.16 -20.31
N CYS A 287 17.01 -24.33 -20.14
CA CYS A 287 16.78 -23.12 -20.91
C CYS A 287 17.51 -21.92 -20.30
N ILE A 288 17.67 -21.86 -18.98
CA ILE A 288 18.39 -20.78 -18.30
C ILE A 288 19.90 -20.95 -18.51
N GLU A 289 20.49 -20.02 -19.26
CA GLU A 289 21.93 -20.01 -19.53
C GLU A 289 22.70 -19.32 -18.41
N LYS A 290 22.16 -18.18 -17.94
CA LYS A 290 22.84 -17.34 -16.95
C LYS A 290 21.83 -16.62 -16.09
N ILE A 291 22.16 -16.54 -14.80
CA ILE A 291 21.48 -15.69 -13.83
C ILE A 291 22.45 -14.59 -13.39
N LYS A 292 22.09 -13.33 -13.61
CA LYS A 292 22.83 -12.19 -13.04
C LYS A 292 22.10 -11.67 -11.81
N ILE A 293 22.81 -11.65 -10.68
CA ILE A 293 22.29 -11.12 -9.43
C ILE A 293 22.45 -9.59 -9.38
N PHE A 294 21.37 -8.90 -9.06
CA PHE A 294 21.25 -7.46 -8.87
C PHE A 294 20.86 -7.17 -7.41
N LYS A 295 21.84 -6.68 -6.66
CA LYS A 295 21.74 -6.35 -5.23
C LYS A 295 21.10 -4.98 -5.05
N SER A 296 19.79 -4.98 -4.83
CA SER A 296 18.99 -3.76 -4.88
C SER A 296 18.67 -3.16 -3.51
N TYR A 297 19.43 -3.45 -2.46
CA TYR A 297 19.27 -2.85 -1.11
C TYR A 297 20.18 -1.63 -0.84
N LYS A 298 21.30 -1.51 -1.57
CA LYS A 298 22.26 -0.39 -1.43
C LYS A 298 22.34 0.52 -2.66
N ARG A 299 21.77 0.11 -3.80
CA ARG A 299 21.88 0.83 -5.08
C ARG A 299 20.72 0.53 -6.02
N SER A 300 20.48 1.43 -6.96
CA SER A 300 19.58 1.24 -8.10
C SER A 300 20.40 0.89 -9.34
N TYR A 301 19.82 0.16 -10.28
CA TYR A 301 20.42 -0.19 -11.56
C TYR A 301 19.76 0.57 -12.70
N SER A 302 20.50 0.84 -13.78
CA SER A 302 19.94 1.51 -14.95
C SER A 302 18.94 0.59 -15.66
N PHE A 303 17.86 1.18 -16.19
CA PHE A 303 16.86 0.42 -16.94
C PHE A 303 17.47 -0.26 -18.17
N LYS A 304 18.37 0.44 -18.88
CA LYS A 304 19.16 -0.10 -20.00
C LYS A 304 19.90 -1.39 -19.68
N LYS A 305 20.27 -1.60 -18.42
CA LYS A 305 20.93 -2.84 -17.98
C LYS A 305 19.92 -3.96 -17.68
N LEU A 306 18.74 -3.63 -17.18
CA LEU A 306 17.70 -4.63 -16.88
C LEU A 306 16.99 -5.09 -18.16
N GLN A 307 16.75 -4.19 -19.12
CA GLN A 307 16.09 -4.50 -20.39
C GLN A 307 16.85 -5.49 -21.29
N SER A 308 18.12 -5.78 -21.01
CA SER A 308 18.93 -6.72 -21.81
C SER A 308 18.72 -8.20 -21.42
N TYR A 309 17.86 -8.47 -20.45
CA TYR A 309 17.56 -9.82 -19.96
C TYR A 309 16.20 -10.28 -20.47
N ASP A 310 16.03 -11.58 -20.72
CA ASP A 310 14.77 -12.14 -21.21
C ASP A 310 13.69 -12.18 -20.12
N ALA A 311 14.12 -12.34 -18.86
CA ALA A 311 13.23 -12.31 -17.71
C ALA A 311 13.88 -11.71 -16.46
N ILE A 312 13.03 -11.15 -15.60
CA ILE A 312 13.38 -10.71 -14.25
C ILE A 312 12.73 -11.65 -13.23
N PHE A 313 13.52 -12.16 -12.30
CA PHE A 313 13.05 -12.89 -11.12
C PHE A 313 13.25 -12.00 -9.89
N LEU A 314 12.16 -11.55 -9.29
CA LEU A 314 12.15 -10.65 -8.14
C LEU A 314 11.78 -11.42 -6.87
N TYR A 315 12.65 -11.40 -5.87
CA TYR A 315 12.32 -11.88 -4.52
C TYR A 315 13.16 -11.14 -3.48
N SER A 316 12.68 -11.03 -2.24
CA SER A 316 13.41 -10.37 -1.15
C SER A 316 13.09 -11.00 0.20
N SER A 317 14.03 -11.00 1.13
CA SER A 317 13.85 -11.38 2.53
C SER A 317 13.39 -10.18 3.37
N ASP A 318 14.14 -9.91 4.43
CA ASP A 318 13.97 -8.93 5.47
C ASP A 318 14.57 -7.55 5.14
N GLN A 319 15.05 -7.32 3.92
CA GLN A 319 15.67 -6.05 3.54
C GLN A 319 14.83 -5.25 2.56
N THR A 320 14.94 -3.93 2.66
CA THR A 320 14.20 -2.99 1.80
C THR A 320 14.93 -2.71 0.49
N PHE A 321 14.18 -2.72 -0.62
CA PHE A 321 14.70 -2.27 -1.90
C PHE A 321 15.09 -0.77 -1.85
N TYR A 322 16.31 -0.46 -2.26
CA TYR A 322 16.81 0.89 -2.47
C TYR A 322 16.04 1.58 -3.61
N LYS A 323 15.33 2.66 -3.26
CA LYS A 323 14.44 3.40 -4.18
C LYS A 323 13.38 2.46 -4.79
N PRO A 324 12.49 1.90 -3.96
CA PRO A 324 11.60 0.82 -4.37
C PRO A 324 10.54 1.27 -5.37
N GLU A 325 10.18 2.56 -5.36
CA GLU A 325 9.28 3.18 -6.34
C GLU A 325 9.91 3.21 -7.74
N LYS A 326 11.16 3.69 -7.82
CA LYS A 326 11.92 3.65 -9.08
C LYS A 326 12.08 2.23 -9.59
N LEU A 327 12.36 1.26 -8.71
CA LEU A 327 12.46 -0.14 -9.11
C LEU A 327 11.13 -0.63 -9.71
N GLY A 328 10.00 -0.41 -9.05
CA GLY A 328 8.73 -0.86 -9.63
C GLY A 328 8.31 -0.09 -10.88
N ASP A 329 8.67 1.18 -11.03
CA ASP A 329 8.48 1.89 -12.32
C ASP A 329 9.29 1.26 -13.45
N GLN A 330 10.52 0.79 -13.15
CA GLN A 330 11.36 0.06 -14.09
C GLN A 330 10.81 -1.34 -14.39
N LEU A 331 10.23 -2.04 -13.40
CA LEU A 331 9.59 -3.34 -13.62
C LEU A 331 8.34 -3.19 -14.49
N ALA A 332 7.53 -2.15 -14.26
CA ALA A 332 6.38 -1.84 -15.10
C ALA A 332 6.81 -1.58 -16.54
N GLN A 333 7.86 -0.77 -16.75
CA GLN A 333 8.41 -0.52 -18.08
C GLN A 333 8.93 -1.81 -18.73
N PHE A 334 9.61 -2.66 -17.96
CA PHE A 334 10.14 -3.93 -18.47
C PHE A 334 9.02 -4.84 -19.00
N VAL A 335 7.88 -4.89 -18.30
CA VAL A 335 6.69 -5.63 -18.75
C VAL A 335 6.09 -4.98 -20.00
N GLU A 336 5.99 -3.65 -20.04
CA GLU A 336 5.49 -2.91 -21.21
C GLU A 336 6.35 -3.15 -22.45
N ASP A 337 7.65 -3.33 -22.29
CA ASP A 337 8.61 -3.62 -23.35
C ASP A 337 8.64 -5.11 -23.77
N GLY A 338 7.70 -5.93 -23.26
CA GLY A 338 7.58 -7.36 -23.61
C GLY A 338 8.40 -8.31 -22.73
N GLY A 339 9.06 -7.81 -21.69
CA GLY A 339 9.91 -8.60 -20.80
C GLY A 339 9.14 -9.47 -19.81
N GLY A 340 9.63 -10.69 -19.56
CA GLY A 340 9.01 -11.63 -18.63
C GLY A 340 9.30 -11.33 -17.17
N LEU A 341 8.28 -11.22 -16.32
CA LEU A 341 8.46 -10.93 -14.89
C LEU A 341 7.92 -12.05 -14.00
N VAL A 342 8.75 -12.53 -13.08
CA VAL A 342 8.34 -13.42 -11.99
C VAL A 342 8.54 -12.71 -10.67
N VAL A 343 7.47 -12.58 -9.88
CA VAL A 343 7.49 -11.96 -8.55
C VAL A 343 7.17 -13.01 -7.50
N CYS A 344 8.08 -13.18 -6.54
CA CYS A 344 7.78 -13.95 -5.34
C CYS A 344 7.08 -13.03 -4.34
N ALA A 345 5.83 -13.33 -4.02
CA ALA A 345 4.91 -12.38 -3.38
C ALA A 345 5.36 -11.94 -1.98
N ILE A 346 5.87 -12.88 -1.20
CA ILE A 346 6.33 -12.63 0.17
C ILE A 346 7.43 -11.55 0.17
N ASN A 347 7.28 -10.59 1.09
CA ASN A 347 8.08 -9.37 1.27
C ASN A 347 8.10 -8.39 0.08
N CYS A 348 7.72 -8.81 -1.13
CA CYS A 348 7.58 -7.91 -2.27
C CYS A 348 6.19 -7.24 -2.29
N LEU A 349 5.15 -7.93 -1.82
CA LEU A 349 3.73 -7.50 -1.88
C LEU A 349 3.02 -7.54 -0.51
N ASP A 350 3.75 -7.83 0.56
CA ASP A 350 3.21 -7.72 1.93
C ASP A 350 3.20 -6.25 2.37
N SER A 351 2.02 -5.73 2.75
CA SER A 351 1.82 -4.31 3.03
C SER A 351 2.30 -3.86 4.40
N ASP A 352 2.62 -4.80 5.29
CA ASP A 352 3.05 -4.50 6.66
C ASP A 352 4.53 -4.12 6.75
N ASP A 353 5.21 -4.12 5.60
CA ASP A 353 6.65 -3.93 5.54
C ASP A 353 7.09 -2.74 4.68
N GLU A 354 8.07 -1.98 5.17
CA GLU A 354 8.81 -1.01 4.35
C GLU A 354 9.60 -1.71 3.22
N LYS A 355 9.67 -3.04 3.25
CA LYS A 355 10.47 -3.89 2.37
C LYS A 355 9.90 -4.13 0.97
N GLN A 356 8.62 -3.79 0.76
CA GLN A 356 7.92 -4.03 -0.49
C GLN A 356 8.40 -3.18 -1.68
N ILE A 357 8.05 -3.62 -2.89
CA ILE A 357 8.18 -2.79 -4.09
C ILE A 357 7.09 -1.71 -4.13
N TYR A 358 7.39 -0.58 -4.77
CA TYR A 358 6.47 0.55 -4.93
C TYR A 358 6.39 0.97 -6.41
N GLY A 359 5.66 2.04 -6.74
CA GLY A 359 5.58 2.57 -8.10
C GLY A 359 4.53 1.89 -8.97
N ARG A 360 4.60 2.14 -10.29
CA ARG A 360 3.57 1.76 -11.26
C ARG A 360 3.23 0.28 -11.26
N ILE A 361 4.20 -0.60 -11.01
CA ILE A 361 4.02 -2.06 -11.05
C ILE A 361 2.90 -2.55 -10.11
N LEU A 362 2.62 -1.83 -9.03
CA LEU A 362 1.56 -2.20 -8.08
C LEU A 362 0.14 -1.90 -8.59
N SER A 363 0.02 -1.20 -9.71
CA SER A 363 -1.28 -1.01 -10.35
C SER A 363 -1.89 -2.36 -10.69
N PRO A 364 -3.20 -2.58 -10.45
CA PRO A 364 -3.89 -3.84 -10.77
C PRO A 364 -3.75 -4.30 -12.22
N LYS A 365 -3.32 -3.40 -13.12
CA LYS A 365 -3.05 -3.74 -14.52
C LYS A 365 -1.83 -4.63 -14.73
N TYR A 366 -0.84 -4.69 -13.83
CA TYR A 366 0.39 -5.46 -14.08
C TYR A 366 0.48 -6.77 -13.31
N LEU A 367 -0.08 -6.83 -12.10
CA LEU A 367 0.09 -7.97 -11.21
C LEU A 367 -1.20 -8.78 -11.07
N PRO A 368 -1.10 -10.12 -10.96
CA PRO A 368 -2.23 -10.99 -10.63
C PRO A 368 -2.97 -10.58 -9.35
N PHE A 369 -2.25 -10.14 -8.33
CA PHE A 369 -2.82 -9.51 -7.14
C PHE A 369 -1.83 -8.47 -6.61
N GLY A 370 -2.37 -7.46 -5.94
CA GLY A 370 -1.60 -6.33 -5.44
C GLY A 370 -1.07 -6.58 -4.02
N LYS A 371 -0.92 -5.49 -3.29
CA LYS A 371 -0.54 -5.53 -1.88
C LYS A 371 -1.60 -6.22 -1.03
N HIS A 372 -1.15 -6.95 -0.02
CA HIS A 372 -1.99 -7.53 1.00
C HIS A 372 -1.38 -7.35 2.39
N SER A 373 -2.20 -7.10 3.40
CA SER A 373 -1.84 -6.93 4.81
C SER A 373 -1.91 -8.23 5.61
N SER A 374 -1.98 -9.38 4.92
CA SER A 374 -2.14 -10.64 5.61
C SER A 374 -1.28 -11.72 4.99
N ILE A 375 -0.39 -12.25 5.80
CA ILE A 375 0.42 -13.42 5.50
C ILE A 375 0.01 -14.59 6.39
N THR A 376 0.33 -15.79 5.93
CA THR A 376 0.27 -17.00 6.75
C THR A 376 1.62 -17.70 6.71
N GLN A 377 1.98 -18.24 7.87
CA GLN A 377 3.18 -19.02 8.11
C GLN A 377 2.76 -20.33 8.78
N GLN A 378 2.06 -21.18 8.03
CA GLN A 378 1.60 -22.49 8.51
C GLN A 378 1.91 -23.54 7.46
N PRO A 379 2.33 -24.76 7.87
CA PRO A 379 2.67 -25.83 6.94
C PRO A 379 1.56 -26.06 5.93
N SER A 380 1.94 -26.17 4.67
CA SER A 380 1.00 -26.36 3.57
C SER A 380 1.73 -26.99 2.38
N GLN A 381 0.96 -27.56 1.46
CA GLN A 381 1.45 -28.22 0.27
C GLN A 381 0.63 -27.81 -0.95
N LEU A 382 1.04 -28.31 -2.12
CA LEU A 382 0.29 -28.16 -3.36
C LEU A 382 -1.13 -28.71 -3.17
N GLY A 383 -2.11 -27.84 -3.31
CA GLY A 383 -3.52 -28.18 -3.34
C GLY A 383 -4.01 -28.32 -4.78
N THR A 384 -5.11 -27.64 -5.09
CA THR A 384 -5.75 -27.74 -6.40
C THR A 384 -4.90 -27.11 -7.51
N ILE A 385 -4.64 -27.88 -8.57
CA ILE A 385 -4.10 -27.36 -9.84
C ILE A 385 -5.30 -26.97 -10.72
N VAL A 386 -5.49 -25.66 -10.92
CA VAL A 386 -6.64 -25.10 -11.65
C VAL A 386 -6.46 -25.27 -13.16
N ASP A 387 -5.26 -24.99 -13.67
CA ASP A 387 -4.91 -25.25 -15.06
C ASP A 387 -3.81 -26.33 -15.12
N THR A 388 -4.25 -27.58 -15.25
CA THR A 388 -3.39 -28.77 -15.31
C THR A 388 -2.56 -28.85 -16.58
N GLN A 389 -2.92 -28.10 -17.62
CA GLN A 389 -2.20 -28.06 -18.89
C GLN A 389 -1.30 -26.83 -19.01
N HIS A 390 -1.24 -25.98 -17.99
CA HIS A 390 -0.40 -24.79 -18.00
C HIS A 390 1.08 -25.18 -18.07
N PRO A 391 1.92 -24.54 -18.92
CA PRO A 391 3.34 -24.88 -19.03
C PRO A 391 4.12 -24.82 -17.70
N ILE A 392 3.72 -23.92 -16.79
CA ILE A 392 4.30 -23.83 -15.44
C ILE A 392 4.13 -25.14 -14.64
N MET A 393 3.02 -25.85 -14.85
CA MET A 393 2.71 -27.11 -14.14
C MET A 393 3.29 -28.34 -14.83
N LYS A 394 4.05 -28.17 -15.91
CA LYS A 394 4.70 -29.28 -16.61
C LYS A 394 5.59 -30.08 -15.65
N ASP A 395 5.27 -31.36 -15.52
CA ASP A 395 5.96 -32.33 -14.65
C ASP A 395 5.96 -31.98 -13.15
N VAL A 396 5.08 -31.07 -12.70
CA VAL A 396 4.87 -30.73 -11.28
C VAL A 396 3.73 -31.59 -10.73
N LYS A 397 4.04 -32.48 -9.79
CA LYS A 397 3.07 -33.38 -9.14
C LYS A 397 2.94 -33.13 -7.65
N LYS A 398 4.05 -32.80 -6.98
CA LYS A 398 4.09 -32.59 -5.53
C LYS A 398 4.93 -31.39 -5.17
N PHE A 399 4.44 -30.59 -4.25
CA PHE A 399 5.21 -29.53 -3.63
C PHE A 399 4.78 -29.41 -2.17
N ASN A 400 5.73 -29.30 -1.25
CA ASN A 400 5.50 -29.14 0.18
C ASN A 400 6.29 -27.91 0.63
N GLY A 401 5.59 -26.91 1.15
CA GLY A 401 6.15 -25.60 1.52
C GLY A 401 7.01 -25.61 2.80
N GLY A 402 7.10 -26.75 3.48
CA GLY A 402 7.82 -26.90 4.74
C GLY A 402 7.04 -26.35 5.94
N LYS A 403 7.70 -26.27 7.09
CA LYS A 403 7.09 -25.82 8.36
C LYS A 403 6.54 -24.41 8.28
N ASN A 404 7.23 -23.52 7.57
CA ASN A 404 6.86 -22.13 7.50
C ASN A 404 5.90 -21.82 6.35
N SER A 405 6.15 -22.36 5.15
CA SER A 405 5.29 -22.17 3.97
C SER A 405 4.78 -20.73 3.79
N PHE A 406 5.65 -19.73 3.94
CA PHE A 406 5.23 -18.32 3.90
C PHE A 406 4.50 -17.99 2.60
N ARG A 407 3.30 -17.41 2.73
CA ARG A 407 2.47 -16.95 1.61
C ARG A 407 1.53 -15.84 2.05
N ILE A 408 1.15 -14.98 1.12
CA ILE A 408 0.08 -14.01 1.29
C ILE A 408 -1.26 -14.75 1.37
N LYS A 409 -2.12 -14.36 2.31
CA LYS A 409 -3.50 -14.86 2.41
C LYS A 409 -4.37 -14.19 1.37
N THR A 410 -4.42 -14.77 0.18
CA THR A 410 -5.26 -14.28 -0.91
C THR A 410 -5.82 -15.43 -1.72
N LYS A 411 -7.11 -15.32 -2.07
CA LYS A 411 -7.86 -16.27 -2.90
C LYS A 411 -8.36 -15.65 -4.19
N GLU A 412 -8.14 -14.35 -4.36
CA GLU A 412 -8.67 -13.55 -5.46
C GLU A 412 -7.55 -12.95 -6.29
N VAL A 413 -7.84 -12.71 -7.55
CA VAL A 413 -6.93 -12.07 -8.50
C VAL A 413 -7.59 -10.85 -9.12
N ASN A 414 -6.78 -9.87 -9.48
CA ASN A 414 -7.14 -8.73 -10.29
C ASN A 414 -7.74 -9.18 -11.63
N ARG A 415 -8.54 -8.32 -12.25
CA ARG A 415 -9.09 -8.52 -13.60
C ARG A 415 -8.00 -8.93 -14.59
N ASP A 416 -8.34 -9.75 -15.57
CA ASP A 416 -7.41 -10.23 -16.61
C ASP A 416 -6.22 -11.01 -16.02
N SER A 417 -6.45 -11.72 -14.92
CA SER A 417 -5.47 -12.61 -14.28
C SER A 417 -6.10 -13.97 -14.01
N PHE A 418 -5.28 -15.01 -13.95
CA PHE A 418 -5.73 -16.39 -13.84
C PHE A 418 -4.94 -17.13 -12.75
N ILE A 419 -5.66 -17.88 -11.91
CA ILE A 419 -5.05 -18.77 -10.92
C ILE A 419 -4.65 -20.05 -11.65
N ILE A 420 -3.40 -20.47 -11.50
CA ILE A 420 -2.86 -21.69 -12.11
C ILE A 420 -2.87 -22.83 -11.10
N ALA A 421 -2.43 -22.56 -9.87
CA ALA A 421 -2.40 -23.54 -8.79
C ALA A 421 -2.65 -22.86 -7.43
N LYS A 422 -3.17 -23.64 -6.49
CA LYS A 422 -3.46 -23.23 -5.11
C LYS A 422 -2.65 -24.07 -4.12
N TRP A 423 -2.44 -23.50 -2.94
CA TRP A 423 -2.12 -24.23 -1.73
C TRP A 423 -3.32 -25.09 -1.29
N ASP A 424 -3.09 -26.06 -0.43
CA ASP A 424 -4.16 -26.93 0.12
C ASP A 424 -5.17 -26.20 1.02
N ASP A 425 -4.83 -24.99 1.48
CA ASP A 425 -5.71 -24.09 2.22
C ASP A 425 -6.48 -23.08 1.33
N ASP A 426 -6.51 -23.36 0.01
CA ASP A 426 -7.11 -22.57 -1.06
C ASP A 426 -6.47 -21.21 -1.35
N ASN A 427 -5.42 -20.79 -0.63
CA ASN A 427 -4.67 -19.60 -1.02
C ASN A 427 -4.00 -19.83 -2.38
N ILE A 428 -3.87 -18.76 -3.15
CA ILE A 428 -3.19 -18.81 -4.44
C ILE A 428 -1.74 -19.24 -4.22
N LEU A 429 -1.25 -20.22 -4.98
CA LEU A 429 0.18 -20.59 -5.04
C LEU A 429 0.84 -19.95 -6.26
N ILE A 430 0.16 -20.02 -7.42
CA ILE A 430 0.66 -19.50 -8.70
C ILE A 430 -0.48 -18.78 -9.41
N ALA A 431 -0.23 -17.56 -9.85
CA ALA A 431 -1.15 -16.82 -10.71
C ALA A 431 -0.40 -16.07 -11.83
N GLU A 432 -1.06 -15.93 -12.98
CA GLU A 432 -0.57 -15.21 -14.14
C GLU A 432 -1.43 -13.97 -14.42
N LYS A 433 -0.78 -12.88 -14.87
CA LYS A 433 -1.45 -11.74 -15.49
C LYS A 433 -1.49 -11.94 -17.01
N SER A 434 -2.67 -11.79 -17.58
CA SER A 434 -2.87 -11.78 -19.02
C SER A 434 -3.11 -10.36 -19.54
N PHE A 435 -2.46 -10.03 -20.65
CA PHE A 435 -2.57 -8.72 -21.29
C PHE A 435 -3.31 -8.85 -22.64
N THR A 436 -4.50 -9.44 -22.63
CA THR A 436 -5.29 -9.65 -23.88
C THR A 436 -5.52 -8.38 -24.68
N LYS A 437 -5.60 -7.22 -24.02
CA LYS A 437 -5.74 -5.89 -24.65
C LYS A 437 -4.43 -5.24 -25.06
N ASN A 438 -3.29 -5.69 -24.52
CA ASN A 438 -1.95 -5.17 -24.79
C ASN A 438 -1.02 -6.37 -25.09
N PRO A 439 -1.18 -7.04 -26.25
CA PRO A 439 -0.47 -8.29 -26.57
C PRO A 439 1.05 -8.13 -26.69
N GLU A 440 1.54 -6.89 -26.76
CA GLU A 440 2.95 -6.53 -26.74
C GLU A 440 3.58 -6.61 -25.33
N PHE A 441 2.76 -6.59 -24.27
CA PHE A 441 3.26 -6.71 -22.90
C PHE A 441 3.79 -8.13 -22.63
N GLY A 442 4.83 -8.20 -21.81
CA GLY A 442 5.41 -9.44 -21.35
C GLY A 442 4.51 -10.20 -20.39
N ARG A 443 4.88 -11.45 -20.11
CA ARG A 443 4.12 -12.30 -19.17
C ARG A 443 4.52 -11.97 -17.73
N VAL A 444 3.55 -11.86 -16.83
CA VAL A 444 3.81 -11.62 -15.40
C VAL A 444 3.25 -12.75 -14.56
N ILE A 445 4.11 -13.37 -13.76
CA ILE A 445 3.77 -14.48 -12.86
C ILE A 445 4.01 -14.05 -11.42
N ILE A 446 3.04 -14.32 -10.55
CA ILE A 446 3.27 -14.31 -9.11
C ILE A 446 3.40 -15.74 -8.60
N LEU A 447 4.49 -15.96 -7.85
CA LEU A 447 4.70 -17.12 -7.00
C LEU A 447 4.44 -16.72 -5.56
N ASN A 448 3.36 -17.20 -4.97
CA ASN A 448 2.98 -16.88 -3.61
C ASN A 448 3.62 -17.85 -2.61
N LEU A 449 4.95 -17.84 -2.58
CA LEU A 449 5.78 -18.71 -1.76
C LEU A 449 7.12 -18.03 -1.41
N TRP A 450 7.81 -18.56 -0.40
CA TRP A 450 9.20 -18.23 -0.10
C TRP A 450 10.17 -19.09 -0.94
N PRO A 451 11.01 -18.50 -1.81
CA PRO A 451 11.77 -19.27 -2.81
C PRO A 451 12.92 -20.16 -2.31
N PRO A 452 13.66 -19.83 -1.25
CA PRO A 452 14.69 -20.72 -0.70
C PRO A 452 14.13 -22.06 -0.20
N ASN A 453 14.90 -23.14 -0.32
CA ASN A 453 14.49 -24.51 0.02
C ASN A 453 15.17 -25.07 1.27
N ASN A 454 14.74 -26.27 1.68
CA ASN A 454 15.20 -26.94 2.90
C ASN A 454 16.69 -27.28 2.99
N LYS A 455 17.49 -27.08 1.91
CA LYS A 455 18.95 -27.22 1.98
C LYS A 455 19.64 -26.04 2.67
N ILE A 456 18.98 -24.88 2.76
CA ILE A 456 19.51 -23.73 3.51
C ILE A 456 18.87 -23.58 4.89
N ASP A 457 17.59 -23.88 5.00
CA ASP A 457 16.83 -23.85 6.26
C ASP A 457 15.77 -24.96 6.24
N GLY A 458 15.85 -25.91 7.17
CA GLY A 458 14.92 -27.05 7.26
C GLY A 458 13.44 -26.68 7.47
N SER A 459 13.12 -25.41 7.72
CA SER A 459 11.75 -24.88 7.76
C SER A 459 11.13 -24.62 6.37
N CYS A 460 11.97 -24.51 5.33
CA CYS A 460 11.59 -24.18 3.96
C CYS A 460 11.09 -25.40 3.17
N TRP A 461 10.67 -25.17 1.92
CA TRP A 461 10.07 -26.21 1.09
C TRP A 461 11.02 -27.36 0.73
N ASP A 462 10.44 -28.54 0.53
CA ASP A 462 11.20 -29.79 0.34
C ASP A 462 11.85 -29.86 -1.05
N SER A 463 13.17 -29.72 -1.09
CA SER A 463 13.98 -29.75 -2.32
C SER A 463 14.04 -31.11 -3.01
N THR A 464 13.50 -32.17 -2.41
CA THR A 464 13.39 -33.49 -3.04
C THR A 464 12.13 -33.65 -3.90
N LEU A 465 11.18 -32.71 -3.78
CA LEU A 465 9.92 -32.68 -4.54
C LEU A 465 10.05 -31.78 -5.78
N ASP A 466 8.94 -31.23 -6.29
CA ASP A 466 8.90 -30.50 -7.57
C ASP A 466 9.01 -28.97 -7.44
N GLY A 467 9.39 -28.43 -6.28
CA GLY A 467 9.48 -26.97 -6.06
C GLY A 467 10.42 -26.25 -7.03
N GLN A 468 11.56 -26.86 -7.35
CA GLN A 468 12.50 -26.33 -8.35
C GLN A 468 11.89 -26.23 -9.75
N LYS A 469 10.97 -27.14 -10.11
CA LYS A 469 10.26 -27.10 -11.40
C LYS A 469 9.27 -25.94 -11.43
N ILE A 470 8.56 -25.67 -10.33
CA ILE A 470 7.68 -24.50 -10.21
C ILE A 470 8.48 -23.21 -10.47
N LEU A 471 9.63 -23.05 -9.82
CA LEU A 471 10.48 -21.87 -10.01
C LEU A 471 11.00 -21.77 -11.45
N ALA A 472 11.59 -22.84 -11.96
CA ALA A 472 12.21 -22.87 -13.30
C ALA A 472 11.17 -22.69 -14.42
N ASN A 473 10.08 -23.45 -14.40
CA ASN A 473 9.04 -23.37 -15.41
C ASN A 473 8.38 -21.97 -15.42
N SER A 474 8.23 -21.32 -14.27
CA SER A 474 7.69 -19.96 -14.20
C SER A 474 8.58 -18.95 -14.92
N VAL A 475 9.90 -19.05 -14.77
CA VAL A 475 10.85 -18.18 -15.47
C VAL A 475 10.91 -18.50 -16.96
N GLU A 476 10.94 -19.78 -17.33
CA GLU A 476 10.92 -20.20 -18.73
C GLU A 476 9.66 -19.73 -19.45
N TYR A 477 8.50 -19.91 -18.79
CA TYR A 477 7.23 -19.45 -19.33
C TYR A 477 7.19 -17.93 -19.42
N ALA A 478 7.63 -17.20 -18.40
CA ALA A 478 7.67 -15.73 -18.43
C ALA A 478 8.56 -15.20 -19.58
N ALA A 479 9.70 -15.84 -19.82
CA ALA A 479 10.65 -15.49 -20.88
C ALA A 479 10.21 -15.91 -22.30
N GLY A 480 9.09 -16.63 -22.43
CA GLY A 480 8.58 -17.14 -23.71
C GLY A 480 9.34 -18.35 -24.26
N CYS A 481 10.02 -19.13 -23.40
CA CYS A 481 10.71 -20.37 -23.80
C CYS A 481 9.77 -21.57 -23.96
N ILE A 482 8.68 -21.62 -23.19
CA ILE A 482 7.71 -22.71 -23.14
C ILE A 482 6.27 -22.23 -23.23
#